data_AF-A0A659UK52-F1
#
_entry.id   AF-A0A659UK52-F1
#
_cell.length_a   1.000
_cell.length_b   1.000
_cell.length_c   1.000
_cell.angle_alpha   90.00
_cell.angle_beta   90.00
_cell.angle_gamma   90.00
#
_symmetry.space_group_name_H-M   'P 1'
#
loop_
_entity.id
_entity.type
_entity.pdbx_description
1 polymer ?
#
loop_
_entity_poly.entity_id
_entity_poly.type
_entity_poly.pdbx_seq_one_letter_code
_entity_poly.pdbx_strand_id
1 'polypeptide(L)'
;IMRYNGKFLCGRKLTTPPQLFLGAAVNPFAPPFDVRPIHLGKKIAAGAQFVQTQYCFDVPMFKTFMQKARDLGHTEKVFILCGVGPLASAKTAKWIRSNVPGIHIPDAVIK
;
A
#
# COMPACT_ATOMS: atom_id res chain seq x y z
N ILE A 1 -18.70 -6.56 4.58
CA ILE A 1 -19.76 -7.49 5.05
C ILE A 1 -19.87 -7.48 6.57
N MET A 2 -18.83 -7.85 7.33
CA MET A 2 -18.91 -7.90 8.80
C MET A 2 -19.23 -6.55 9.46
N ARG A 3 -18.44 -5.51 9.18
CA ARG A 3 -18.61 -4.18 9.78
C ARG A 3 -19.94 -3.50 9.40
N TYR A 4 -20.26 -3.45 8.10
CA TYR A 4 -21.42 -2.71 7.61
C TYR A 4 -22.74 -3.48 7.68
N ASN A 5 -22.72 -4.80 7.43
CA ASN A 5 -23.94 -5.60 7.34
C ASN A 5 -24.16 -6.48 8.57
N GLY A 6 -23.23 -6.50 9.53
CA GLY A 6 -23.33 -7.31 10.74
C GLY A 6 -23.46 -8.80 10.45
N LYS A 7 -22.76 -9.30 9.42
CA LYS A 7 -22.82 -10.71 9.01
C LYS A 7 -21.45 -11.29 8.75
N PHE A 8 -21.28 -12.56 9.07
CA PHE A 8 -20.20 -13.37 8.54
C PHE A 8 -20.34 -13.55 7.02
N LEU A 9 -19.26 -13.97 6.36
CA LEU A 9 -19.28 -14.28 4.94
C LEU A 9 -20.30 -15.39 4.61
N CYS A 10 -20.52 -16.34 5.52
CA CYS A 10 -21.54 -17.39 5.41
C CYS A 10 -22.99 -16.90 5.64
N GLY A 11 -23.21 -15.59 5.82
CA GLY A 11 -24.55 -14.99 5.99
C GLY A 11 -25.09 -14.98 7.43
N ARG A 12 -24.49 -15.74 8.35
CA ARG A 12 -24.85 -15.75 9.78
C ARG A 12 -24.68 -14.35 10.38
N LYS A 13 -25.66 -13.89 11.16
CA LYS A 13 -25.62 -12.60 11.84
C LYS A 13 -24.54 -12.58 12.92
N LEU A 14 -23.89 -11.43 13.07
CA LEU A 14 -23.03 -11.09 14.18
C LEU A 14 -23.89 -10.43 15.27
N THR A 15 -23.70 -10.85 16.52
CA THR A 15 -24.33 -10.19 17.68
C THR A 15 -23.87 -8.74 17.80
N THR A 16 -22.56 -8.51 17.57
CA THR A 16 -21.96 -7.17 17.60
C THR A 16 -21.05 -7.01 16.37
N PRO A 17 -21.40 -6.15 15.40
CA PRO A 17 -20.51 -5.84 14.27
C PRO A 17 -19.23 -5.13 14.75
N PRO A 18 -18.04 -5.47 14.22
CA PRO A 18 -16.80 -4.85 14.64
C PRO A 18 -16.63 -3.45 14.04
N GLN A 19 -16.15 -2.49 14.84
CA GLN A 19 -15.83 -1.13 14.41
C GLN A 19 -14.36 -1.00 14.04
N LEU A 20 -13.99 -1.55 12.88
CA LEU A 20 -12.60 -1.58 12.41
C LEU A 20 -12.27 -0.35 11.55
N PHE A 21 -11.11 0.26 11.79
CA PHE A 21 -10.49 1.19 10.85
C PHE A 21 -9.66 0.41 9.82
N LEU A 22 -10.21 0.21 8.61
CA LEU A 22 -9.67 -0.78 7.68
C LEU A 22 -8.42 -0.25 6.95
N GLY A 23 -7.34 -1.03 7.01
CA GLY A 23 -6.10 -0.78 6.29
C GLY A 23 -5.91 -1.69 5.09
N ALA A 24 -5.12 -1.26 4.11
CA ALA A 24 -4.64 -2.14 3.04
C ALA A 24 -3.19 -1.85 2.65
N ALA A 25 -2.46 -2.86 2.18
CA ALA A 25 -1.12 -2.66 1.62
C ALA A 25 -1.21 -2.04 0.21
N VAL A 26 -0.24 -1.23 -0.20
CA VAL A 26 -0.05 -0.83 -1.60
C VAL A 26 1.42 -0.93 -1.96
N ASN A 27 1.75 -1.26 -3.21
CA ASN A 27 3.14 -1.26 -3.65
C ASN A 27 3.29 -0.37 -4.90
N PRO A 28 3.70 0.89 -4.72
CA PRO A 28 4.00 1.82 -5.82
C PRO A 28 5.18 1.36 -6.70
N PHE A 29 6.05 0.50 -6.16
CA PHE A 29 7.39 0.22 -6.71
C PHE A 29 7.49 -1.07 -7.51
N ALA A 30 6.39 -1.80 -7.69
CA ALA A 30 6.36 -3.04 -8.47
C ALA A 30 5.56 -2.83 -9.77
N PRO A 31 6.02 -3.32 -10.94
CA PRO A 31 5.29 -3.22 -12.19
C PRO A 31 4.00 -4.07 -12.20
N PRO A 32 2.96 -3.69 -12.96
CA PRO A 32 2.88 -2.50 -13.80
C PRO A 32 2.59 -1.24 -12.96
N PHE A 33 3.31 -0.15 -13.20
CA PHE A 33 3.27 1.05 -12.34
C PHE A 33 2.00 1.87 -12.50
N ASP A 34 1.53 2.05 -13.75
CA ASP A 34 0.37 2.89 -14.07
C ASP A 34 -0.94 2.36 -13.50
N VAL A 35 -1.02 1.04 -13.25
CA VAL A 35 -2.21 0.43 -12.65
C VAL A 35 -2.22 0.54 -11.12
N ARG A 36 -1.11 0.92 -10.47
CA ARG A 36 -1.03 0.98 -9.00
C ARG A 36 -1.98 2.04 -8.42
N PRO A 37 -2.07 3.27 -8.96
CA PRO A 37 -3.08 4.24 -8.51
C PRO A 37 -4.51 3.74 -8.74
N ILE A 38 -4.79 3.06 -9.86
CA ILE A 38 -6.12 2.49 -10.14
C ILE A 38 -6.48 1.40 -9.13
N HIS A 39 -5.52 0.54 -8.78
CA HIS A 39 -5.70 -0.50 -7.75
C HIS A 39 -5.90 0.09 -6.35
N LEU A 40 -5.28 1.23 -6.05
CA LEU A 40 -5.58 1.97 -4.82
C LEU A 40 -7.07 2.35 -4.78
N GLY A 41 -7.61 2.90 -5.87
CA GLY A 41 -9.04 3.20 -5.99
C GLY A 41 -9.95 2.00 -5.72
N LYS A 42 -9.60 0.82 -6.24
CA LYS A 42 -10.34 -0.43 -5.94
C LYS A 42 -10.32 -0.80 -4.46
N LYS A 43 -9.20 -0.57 -3.76
CA LYS A 43 -9.08 -0.82 -2.30
C LYS A 43 -9.90 0.18 -1.48
N ILE A 44 -9.90 1.45 -1.89
CA ILE A 44 -10.75 2.48 -1.28
C ILE A 44 -12.22 2.10 -1.43
N ALA A 45 -12.65 1.71 -2.64
CA ALA A 45 -14.02 1.27 -2.90
C ALA A 45 -14.41 0.01 -2.09
N ALA A 46 -13.45 -0.87 -1.80
CA ALA A 46 -13.65 -2.02 -0.92
C ALA A 46 -13.71 -1.66 0.58
N GLY A 47 -13.47 -0.39 0.95
CA GLY A 47 -13.60 0.14 2.29
C GLY A 47 -12.28 0.43 3.02
N ALA A 48 -11.13 0.41 2.34
CA ALA A 48 -9.86 0.83 2.94
C ALA A 48 -9.91 2.32 3.30
N GLN A 49 -9.58 2.63 4.55
CA GLN A 49 -9.55 3.99 5.10
C GLN A 49 -8.12 4.52 5.27
N PHE A 50 -7.14 3.62 5.37
CA PHE A 50 -5.74 3.94 5.18
C PHE A 50 -5.05 2.89 4.32
N VAL A 51 -3.92 3.28 3.74
CA VAL A 51 -3.00 2.35 3.09
C VAL A 51 -1.58 2.55 3.58
N GLN A 52 -0.82 1.47 3.63
CA GLN A 52 0.60 1.50 3.90
C GLN A 52 1.36 1.02 2.67
N THR A 53 2.33 1.80 2.20
CA THR A 53 3.18 1.39 1.09
C THR A 53 4.17 0.32 1.56
N GLN A 54 4.65 -0.49 0.62
CA GLN A 54 5.93 -1.18 0.82
C GLN A 54 7.08 -0.17 0.99
N TYR A 55 8.27 -0.64 1.40
CA TYR A 55 9.41 0.26 1.67
C TYR A 55 9.72 1.18 0.48
N CYS A 56 9.78 2.47 0.77
CA CYS A 56 10.13 3.51 -0.19
C CYS A 56 11.62 3.80 -0.15
N PHE A 57 12.37 3.25 -1.11
CA PHE A 57 13.76 3.61 -1.37
C PHE A 57 13.91 4.53 -2.60
N ASP A 58 12.84 4.70 -3.38
CA ASP A 58 12.79 5.52 -4.59
C ASP A 58 11.73 6.62 -4.44
N VAL A 59 12.15 7.75 -3.86
CA VAL A 59 11.27 8.90 -3.62
C VAL A 59 10.72 9.50 -4.94
N PRO A 60 11.51 9.65 -6.02
CA PRO A 60 10.98 10.08 -7.32
C PRO A 60 9.83 9.20 -7.83
N MET A 61 9.96 7.88 -7.77
CA MET A 61 8.89 6.96 -8.18
C MET A 61 7.65 7.11 -7.28
N PHE A 62 7.85 7.26 -5.96
CA PHE A 62 6.74 7.50 -5.03
C PHE A 62 6.02 8.83 -5.32
N LYS A 63 6.76 9.89 -5.66
CA LYS A 63 6.19 11.19 -6.04
C LYS A 63 5.27 11.06 -7.27
N THR A 64 5.67 10.29 -8.27
CA THR A 64 4.85 10.01 -9.46
C THR A 64 3.58 9.24 -9.11
N PHE A 65 3.67 8.22 -8.25
CA PHE A 65 2.50 7.51 -7.75
C PHE A 65 1.54 8.43 -7.00
N MET A 66 2.06 9.28 -6.11
CA MET A 66 1.26 10.22 -5.32
C MET A 66 0.61 11.28 -6.21
N GLN A 67 1.28 11.75 -7.27
CA GLN A 67 0.67 12.66 -8.24
C GLN A 67 -0.53 12.00 -8.92
N LYS A 68 -0.37 10.80 -9.46
CA LYS A 68 -1.48 10.06 -10.09
C LYS A 68 -2.61 9.76 -9.11
N ALA A 69 -2.29 9.44 -7.87
CA ALA A 69 -3.29 9.24 -6.83
C ALA A 69 -4.06 10.53 -6.50
N ARG A 70 -3.40 11.70 -6.53
CA ARG A 70 -4.06 13.02 -6.42
C ARG A 70 -4.95 13.29 -7.62
N ASP A 71 -4.46 13.07 -8.84
CA ASP A 71 -5.20 13.33 -10.08
C ASP A 71 -6.50 12.50 -10.14
N LEU A 72 -6.49 11.30 -9.55
CA LEU A 72 -7.66 10.41 -9.40
C LEU A 72 -8.53 10.72 -8.16
N GLY A 73 -8.20 11.77 -7.39
CA GLY A 73 -8.92 12.17 -6.18
C GLY A 73 -8.86 11.14 -5.04
N HIS A 74 -7.85 10.26 -5.02
CA HIS A 74 -7.72 9.22 -3.99
C HIS A 74 -7.18 9.76 -2.67
N THR A 75 -6.30 10.74 -2.72
CA THR A 75 -5.64 11.31 -1.53
C THR A 75 -6.60 12.04 -0.58
N GLU A 76 -7.79 12.42 -1.06
CA GLU A 76 -8.86 13.01 -0.24
C GLU A 76 -9.73 11.95 0.46
N LYS A 77 -9.63 10.68 0.04
CA LYS A 77 -10.52 9.59 0.45
C LYS A 77 -9.83 8.57 1.37
N VAL A 78 -8.51 8.58 1.44
CA VAL A 78 -7.72 7.58 2.17
C VAL A 78 -6.44 8.19 2.73
N PHE A 79 -6.05 7.80 3.94
CA PHE A 79 -4.73 8.14 4.47
C PHE A 79 -3.65 7.27 3.82
N ILE A 80 -2.53 7.87 3.41
CA ILE A 80 -1.43 7.15 2.77
C ILE A 80 -0.19 7.24 3.66
N LEU A 81 0.24 6.09 4.19
CA LEU A 81 1.43 5.95 5.01
C LEU A 81 2.58 5.43 4.15
N CYS A 82 3.64 6.23 4.03
CA CYS A 82 4.87 5.80 3.36
C CYS A 82 5.62 4.80 4.26
N GLY A 83 5.85 3.60 3.75
CA GLY A 83 6.68 2.60 4.42
C GLY A 83 8.15 3.02 4.40
N VAL A 84 8.76 3.13 5.57
CA VAL A 84 10.19 3.44 5.74
C VAL A 84 10.86 2.25 6.43
N GLY A 85 11.93 1.73 5.83
CA GLY A 85 12.67 0.58 6.33
C GLY A 85 14.15 0.90 6.43
N PRO A 86 14.76 0.87 7.63
CA PRO A 86 16.20 1.09 7.75
C PRO A 86 16.99 -0.05 7.11
N LEU A 87 18.01 0.29 6.32
CA LEU A 87 18.95 -0.68 5.74
C LEU A 87 20.21 -0.71 6.61
N ALA A 88 20.47 -1.85 7.26
CA ALA A 88 21.60 -2.00 8.18
C ALA A 88 22.97 -2.00 7.49
N SER A 89 23.02 -2.41 6.21
CA SER A 89 24.25 -2.42 5.41
C SER A 89 23.94 -2.52 3.92
N ALA A 90 24.91 -2.19 3.08
CA ALA A 90 24.81 -2.39 1.63
C ALA A 90 24.67 -3.87 1.24
N LYS A 91 25.30 -4.78 1.99
CA LYS A 91 25.13 -6.23 1.80
C LYS A 91 23.68 -6.64 2.02
N THR A 92 23.05 -6.15 3.10
CA THR A 92 21.63 -6.39 3.40
C THR A 92 20.75 -5.80 2.31
N ALA A 93 21.03 -4.58 1.85
CA ALA A 93 20.26 -3.93 0.77
C ALA A 93 20.29 -4.75 -0.53
N LYS A 94 21.47 -5.23 -0.96
CA LYS A 94 21.61 -6.10 -2.14
C LYS A 94 20.84 -7.39 -1.99
N TRP A 95 20.93 -8.04 -0.81
CA TRP A 95 20.20 -9.27 -0.55
C TRP A 95 18.69 -9.06 -0.59
N ILE A 96 18.17 -8.04 0.09
CA ILE A 96 16.73 -7.72 0.10
C ILE A 96 16.24 -7.43 -1.31
N ARG A 97 16.96 -6.60 -2.08
CA ARG A 97 16.61 -6.29 -3.47
C ARG A 97 16.48 -7.54 -4.34
N SER A 98 17.36 -8.52 -4.15
CA SER A 98 17.36 -9.75 -4.97
C SER A 98 16.40 -10.83 -4.48
N ASN A 99 16.07 -10.88 -3.19
CA ASN A 99 15.35 -12.01 -2.59
C ASN A 99 13.95 -11.68 -2.08
N VAL A 100 13.58 -10.40 -1.94
CA VAL A 100 12.27 -10.00 -1.44
C VAL A 100 11.42 -9.47 -2.60
N PRO A 101 10.37 -10.20 -3.02
CA PRO A 101 9.53 -9.79 -4.14
C PRO A 101 8.88 -8.42 -3.94
N GLY A 102 8.95 -7.59 -4.98
CA GLY A 102 8.32 -6.27 -4.99
C GLY A 102 9.05 -5.19 -4.20
N ILE A 103 10.25 -5.45 -3.66
CA ILE A 103 11.12 -4.39 -3.18
C ILE A 103 11.95 -3.85 -4.36
N HIS A 104 11.97 -2.52 -4.47
CA HIS A 104 12.82 -1.79 -5.40
C HIS A 104 13.78 -0.93 -4.59
N ILE A 105 15.09 -1.11 -4.83
CA ILE A 105 16.14 -0.30 -4.21
C ILE A 105 17.07 0.20 -5.33
N PRO A 106 17.04 1.51 -5.66
CA PRO A 106 17.92 2.09 -6.66
C PRO A 106 19.40 1.91 -6.31
N ASP A 107 20.27 1.79 -7.31
CA ASP A 107 21.72 1.66 -7.08
C ASP A 107 22.29 2.83 -6.27
N ALA A 108 21.76 4.04 -6.45
CA ALA A 108 22.17 5.23 -5.69
C ALA A 108 21.99 5.10 -4.16
N VAL A 109 21.14 4.17 -3.69
CA VAL A 109 20.91 3.88 -2.27
C VAL A 109 21.92 2.86 -1.73
N ILE A 110 22.43 1.97 -2.57
CA ILE A 110 23.35 0.90 -2.17
C ILE A 110 24.79 1.37 -2.41
N LYS A 111 25.48 1.78 -1.35
CA LYS A 111 26.89 2.23 -1.38
C LYS A 111 27.87 1.14 -0.98
#